data_AF-A0A496X5Q2-F1
#
_entry.id   AF-A0A496X5Q2-F1
#
_cell.length_a   1.000
_cell.length_b   1.000
_cell.length_c   1.000
_cell.angle_alpha   90.00
_cell.angle_beta   90.00
_cell.angle_gamma   90.00
#
_symmetry.space_group_name_H-M   'P 1'
#
loop_
_entity.id
_entity.type
_entity.pdbx_description
1 polymer ?
#
loop_
_entity_poly.entity_id
_entity_poly.type
_entity_poly.pdbx_seq_one_letter_code
_entity_poly.pdbx_strand_id
1 'polypeptide(L)'
;MKLQRLSNQTLLVVAASLFCSPLLADKETDWIELQEGYEGKVIGAKVHRIETSDDGAGKQITVGIPKSAIKSTDQIEEIVVVGKAPKKDQEPSKLNVRYEWADDYEKDYYGLIITLGEESNYPIRLYLKGDTEAP
;
A
#
# COMPACT_ATOMS: atom_id res chain seq x y z
N MET A 1 -1.87 71.42 22.65
CA MET A 1 -1.26 70.27 21.94
C MET A 1 -0.99 69.15 22.94
N LYS A 2 -1.86 68.14 23.00
CA LYS A 2 -1.69 66.85 23.71
C LYS A 2 -2.65 65.85 23.05
N LEU A 3 -2.13 64.97 22.20
CA LEU A 3 -2.89 63.85 21.62
C LEU A 3 -2.88 62.69 22.62
N GLN A 4 -4.05 62.24 23.05
CA GLN A 4 -4.20 60.95 23.73
C GLN A 4 -4.50 59.88 22.67
N ARG A 5 -3.61 58.88 22.60
CA ARG A 5 -3.68 57.77 21.65
C ARG A 5 -4.80 56.81 22.05
N LEU A 6 -5.71 56.54 21.12
CA LEU A 6 -6.67 55.44 21.21
C LEU A 6 -5.91 54.11 21.06
N SER A 7 -6.01 53.25 22.07
CA SER A 7 -5.47 51.89 22.07
C SER A 7 -6.45 50.98 21.33
N ASN A 8 -6.10 50.59 20.10
CA ASN A 8 -6.78 49.52 19.37
C ASN A 8 -6.31 48.18 19.92
N GLN A 9 -7.16 47.52 20.71
CA GLN A 9 -6.98 46.12 21.06
C GLN A 9 -7.47 45.26 19.89
N THR A 10 -6.54 44.82 19.05
CA THR A 10 -6.83 43.84 17.99
C THR A 10 -6.99 42.47 18.63
N LEU A 11 -8.24 42.01 18.74
CA LEU A 11 -8.57 40.64 19.15
C LEU A 11 -8.17 39.69 18.01
N LEU A 12 -7.09 38.93 18.20
CA LEU A 12 -6.63 37.92 17.25
C LEU A 12 -7.33 36.59 17.57
N VAL A 13 -8.37 36.24 16.81
CA VAL A 13 -9.02 34.93 16.90
C VAL A 13 -8.20 33.94 16.08
N VAL A 14 -7.42 33.10 16.77
CA VAL A 14 -6.76 31.95 16.14
C VAL A 14 -7.79 30.84 16.05
N ALA A 15 -8.41 30.68 14.88
CA ALA A 15 -9.20 29.50 14.56
C ALA A 15 -8.22 28.33 14.37
N ALA A 16 -8.09 27.50 15.41
CA ALA A 16 -7.37 26.24 15.33
C ALA A 16 -8.20 25.24 14.50
N SER A 17 -7.97 25.25 13.19
CA SER A 17 -8.47 24.20 12.30
C SER A 17 -7.79 22.89 12.68
N LEU A 18 -8.53 22.02 13.38
CA LEU A 18 -8.14 20.62 13.59
C LEU A 18 -8.02 19.96 12.21
N PHE A 19 -6.79 19.81 11.73
CA PHE A 19 -6.48 18.91 10.62
C PHE A 19 -6.72 17.48 11.11
N CYS A 20 -7.96 17.00 10.97
CA CYS A 20 -8.26 15.59 11.09
C CYS A 20 -7.75 14.93 9.80
N SER A 21 -6.49 14.50 9.80
CA SER A 21 -5.96 13.68 8.72
C SER A 21 -6.79 12.39 8.67
N PRO A 22 -7.39 12.05 7.52
CA PRO A 22 -8.16 10.82 7.41
C PRO A 22 -7.22 9.62 7.52
N LEU A 23 -7.26 8.95 8.67
CA LEU A 23 -6.58 7.68 8.96
C LEU A 23 -6.85 6.67 7.85
N LEU A 24 -5.83 5.98 7.35
CA LEU A 24 -6.03 4.90 6.38
C LEU A 24 -6.66 3.71 7.11
N ALA A 25 -7.85 3.33 6.68
CA ALA A 25 -8.40 2.03 7.03
C ALA A 25 -7.66 0.95 6.22
N ASP A 26 -7.20 -0.09 6.91
CA ASP A 26 -6.55 -1.26 6.32
C ASP A 26 -7.28 -1.74 5.05
N LYS A 27 -6.49 -2.13 4.05
CA LYS A 27 -6.99 -2.70 2.78
C LYS A 27 -6.45 -4.09 2.60
N GLU A 28 -7.25 -4.94 1.97
CA GLU A 28 -6.81 -6.24 1.50
C GLU A 28 -7.18 -6.46 0.05
N THR A 29 -6.41 -7.29 -0.64
CA THR A 29 -6.77 -7.81 -1.96
C THR A 29 -7.60 -9.09 -1.81
N ASP A 30 -8.20 -9.53 -2.91
CA ASP A 30 -8.53 -10.94 -3.08
C ASP A 30 -7.27 -11.80 -3.25
N TRP A 31 -7.47 -13.10 -3.49
CA TRP A 31 -6.38 -13.99 -3.88
C TRP A 31 -5.90 -13.66 -5.28
N ILE A 32 -4.74 -13.02 -5.38
CA ILE A 32 -4.07 -12.68 -6.62
C ILE A 32 -3.46 -13.94 -7.21
N GLU A 33 -3.93 -14.32 -8.39
CA GLU A 33 -3.27 -15.35 -9.19
C GLU A 33 -1.98 -14.77 -9.76
N LEU A 34 -0.87 -15.50 -9.67
CA LEU A 34 0.44 -15.08 -10.19
C LEU A 34 0.51 -15.23 -11.71
N GLN A 35 -0.35 -14.48 -12.39
CA GLN A 35 -0.50 -14.48 -13.84
C GLN A 35 -0.62 -13.04 -14.34
N GLU A 36 0.20 -12.66 -15.33
CA GLU A 36 0.09 -11.35 -15.96
C GLU A 36 -1.32 -11.11 -16.52
N GLY A 37 -1.82 -9.89 -16.32
CA GLY A 37 -3.17 -9.47 -16.69
C GLY A 37 -4.26 -9.88 -15.70
N TYR A 38 -3.95 -10.65 -14.65
CA TYR A 38 -4.91 -10.90 -13.58
C TYR A 38 -5.34 -9.59 -12.91
N GLU A 39 -6.64 -9.42 -12.68
CA GLU A 39 -7.22 -8.26 -12.00
C GLU A 39 -8.15 -8.75 -10.88
N GLY A 40 -7.80 -8.37 -9.66
CA GLY A 40 -8.54 -8.69 -8.46
C GLY A 40 -9.79 -7.82 -8.29
N LYS A 41 -10.82 -8.38 -7.65
CA LYS A 41 -12.14 -7.75 -7.53
C LYS A 41 -12.33 -6.87 -6.31
N VAL A 42 -11.50 -7.03 -5.27
CA VAL A 42 -11.74 -6.36 -3.97
C VAL A 42 -11.29 -4.90 -4.03
N ILE A 43 -10.06 -4.66 -4.48
CA ILE A 43 -9.52 -3.31 -4.63
C ILE A 43 -9.02 -2.99 -6.05
N GLY A 44 -9.26 -3.87 -7.02
CA GLY A 44 -8.78 -3.67 -8.41
C GLY A 44 -7.28 -3.88 -8.58
N ALA A 45 -6.62 -4.63 -7.70
CA ALA A 45 -5.19 -4.90 -7.81
C ALA A 45 -4.90 -5.74 -9.06
N LYS A 46 -3.93 -5.33 -9.87
CA LYS A 46 -3.64 -5.94 -11.17
C LYS A 46 -2.22 -6.47 -11.25
N VAL A 47 -2.00 -7.67 -11.75
CA VAL A 47 -0.66 -8.17 -12.05
C VAL A 47 -0.24 -7.65 -13.42
N HIS A 48 0.68 -6.71 -13.46
CA HIS A 48 1.16 -6.14 -14.71
C HIS A 48 2.31 -6.94 -15.32
N ARG A 49 3.22 -7.46 -14.48
CA ARG A 49 4.41 -8.16 -14.96
C ARG A 49 4.91 -9.21 -13.98
N ILE A 50 5.47 -10.30 -14.50
CA ILE A 50 6.21 -11.31 -13.76
C ILE A 50 7.54 -11.59 -14.45
N GLU A 51 8.63 -11.32 -13.76
CA GLU A 51 10.00 -11.51 -14.25
C GLU A 51 10.81 -12.35 -13.26
N THR A 52 11.95 -12.90 -13.70
CA THR A 52 12.96 -13.43 -12.78
C THR A 52 13.67 -12.26 -12.13
N SER A 53 13.95 -12.33 -10.83
CA SER A 53 14.69 -11.28 -10.13
C SER A 53 16.14 -11.20 -10.62
N ASP A 54 16.71 -10.00 -10.63
CA ASP A 54 18.06 -9.75 -11.15
C ASP A 54 19.16 -10.53 -10.40
N ASP A 55 18.94 -10.80 -9.11
CA ASP A 55 19.82 -11.58 -8.24
C ASP A 55 19.61 -13.10 -8.38
N GLY A 56 18.66 -13.54 -9.20
CA GLY A 56 18.25 -14.94 -9.33
C GLY A 56 17.60 -15.51 -8.07
N ALA A 57 17.27 -14.68 -7.06
CA ALA A 57 16.69 -15.15 -5.80
C ALA A 57 15.21 -15.57 -5.91
N GLY A 58 14.56 -15.28 -7.04
CA GLY A 58 13.19 -15.72 -7.29
C GLY A 58 12.49 -14.96 -8.40
N LYS A 59 11.20 -14.68 -8.20
CA LYS A 59 10.33 -14.00 -9.17
C LYS A 59 9.95 -12.63 -8.65
N GLN A 60 10.05 -11.64 -9.51
CA GLN A 60 9.60 -10.28 -9.26
C GLN A 60 8.24 -10.07 -9.92
N ILE A 61 7.24 -9.72 -9.13
CA ILE A 61 5.86 -9.52 -9.56
C ILE A 61 5.52 -8.06 -9.36
N THR A 62 5.17 -7.37 -10.44
CA THR A 62 4.70 -5.98 -10.38
C THR A 62 3.19 -5.97 -10.31
N VAL A 63 2.66 -5.58 -9.16
CA VAL A 63 1.22 -5.43 -8.89
C VAL A 63 0.84 -3.95 -8.93
N GLY A 64 -0.05 -3.57 -9.83
CA GLY A 64 -0.65 -2.24 -9.86
C GLY A 64 -1.74 -2.15 -8.81
N ILE A 65 -1.62 -1.22 -7.86
CA ILE A 65 -2.66 -0.90 -6.87
C ILE A 65 -3.35 0.39 -7.33
N PRO A 66 -4.67 0.38 -7.58
CA PRO A 66 -5.36 1.59 -8.03
C PRO A 66 -5.20 2.75 -7.06
N LYS A 67 -4.90 3.95 -7.58
CA LYS A 67 -4.84 5.18 -6.77
C LYS A 67 -6.20 5.57 -6.18
N SER A 68 -7.28 4.98 -6.69
CA SER A 68 -8.62 5.10 -6.10
C SER A 68 -8.81 4.21 -4.86
N ALA A 69 -8.00 3.17 -4.69
CA ALA A 69 -8.09 2.23 -3.58
C ALA A 69 -7.29 2.67 -2.34
N ILE A 70 -6.16 3.34 -2.54
CA ILE A 70 -5.30 3.90 -1.48
C ILE A 70 -4.94 5.35 -1.80
N LYS A 71 -4.85 6.21 -0.79
CA LYS A 71 -4.59 7.65 -0.99
C LYS A 71 -3.14 7.94 -1.36
N SER A 72 -2.19 7.35 -0.63
CA SER A 72 -0.75 7.45 -0.86
C SER A 72 -0.06 6.18 -0.37
N THR A 73 1.07 5.84 -0.97
CA THR A 73 1.98 4.78 -0.53
C THR A 73 2.64 5.13 0.80
N ASP A 74 2.91 6.42 1.05
CA ASP A 74 3.50 6.94 2.30
C ASP A 74 2.68 6.67 3.56
N GLN A 75 1.38 6.42 3.40
CA GLN A 75 0.48 6.15 4.51
C GLN A 75 0.35 4.65 4.82
N ILE A 76 1.00 3.79 4.02
CA ILE A 76 1.08 2.34 4.26
C ILE A 76 2.34 2.06 5.07
N GLU A 77 2.16 1.61 6.30
CA GLU A 77 3.26 1.30 7.22
C GLU A 77 3.75 -0.13 7.06
N GLU A 78 2.84 -1.06 6.78
CA GLU A 78 3.15 -2.49 6.66
C GLU A 78 2.42 -3.10 5.47
N ILE A 79 3.16 -3.92 4.71
CA ILE A 79 2.59 -4.82 3.71
C ILE A 79 2.80 -6.26 4.16
N VAL A 80 1.70 -6.96 4.42
CA VAL A 80 1.75 -8.40 4.72
C VAL A 80 1.36 -9.18 3.48
N VAL A 81 2.25 -10.08 3.06
CA VAL A 81 2.03 -10.99 1.93
C VAL A 81 1.76 -12.39 2.45
N VAL A 82 0.56 -12.91 2.15
CA VAL A 82 0.13 -14.23 2.57
C VAL A 82 -0.01 -15.13 1.34
N GLY A 83 0.70 -16.25 1.31
CA GLY A 83 0.51 -17.29 0.30
C GLY A 83 -0.68 -18.18 0.64
N LYS A 84 -1.46 -18.56 -0.37
CA LYS A 84 -2.53 -19.55 -0.22
C LYS A 84 -1.89 -20.92 0.05
N ALA A 85 -2.23 -21.52 1.19
CA ALA A 85 -1.72 -22.83 1.54
C ALA A 85 -2.03 -23.87 0.44
N PRO A 86 -1.07 -24.74 0.11
CA PRO A 86 -1.29 -25.78 -0.89
C PRO A 86 -2.28 -26.84 -0.38
N LYS A 87 -2.68 -27.77 -1.27
CA LYS A 87 -3.54 -28.90 -0.88
C LYS A 87 -2.82 -29.78 0.17
N LYS A 88 -3.61 -30.52 0.97
CA LYS A 88 -3.20 -31.28 2.17
C LYS A 88 -1.93 -32.12 2.08
N ASP A 89 -1.51 -32.48 0.88
CA ASP A 89 -0.42 -33.41 0.61
C ASP A 89 0.92 -32.70 0.32
N GLN A 90 0.95 -31.36 0.42
CA GLN A 90 2.14 -30.53 0.22
C GLN A 90 2.46 -29.76 1.50
N GLU A 91 3.71 -29.83 1.95
CA GLU A 91 4.18 -29.02 3.08
C GLU A 91 4.29 -27.55 2.66
N PRO A 92 3.76 -26.60 3.46
CA PRO A 92 3.87 -25.19 3.12
C PRO A 92 5.34 -24.74 3.22
N SER A 93 5.88 -24.22 2.12
CA SER A 93 7.18 -23.57 2.12
C SER A 93 7.09 -22.19 2.77
N LYS A 94 8.16 -21.78 3.45
CA LYS A 94 8.25 -20.42 3.98
C LYS A 94 8.32 -19.44 2.81
N LEU A 95 7.40 -18.48 2.75
CA LEU A 95 7.43 -17.40 1.77
C LEU A 95 8.60 -16.46 2.11
N ASN A 96 9.63 -16.42 1.27
CA ASN A 96 10.64 -15.36 1.32
C ASN A 96 10.12 -14.19 0.47
N VAL A 97 9.90 -13.04 1.12
CA VAL A 97 9.22 -11.90 0.50
C VAL A 97 10.02 -10.64 0.72
N ARG A 98 10.17 -9.86 -0.35
CA ARG A 98 10.57 -8.45 -0.30
C ARG A 98 9.57 -7.64 -1.12
N TYR A 99 9.43 -6.36 -0.80
CA TYR A 99 8.59 -5.48 -1.59
C TYR A 99 9.18 -4.07 -1.69
N GLU A 100 8.77 -3.37 -2.74
CA GLU A 100 9.14 -1.99 -3.02
C GLU A 100 7.99 -1.28 -3.74
N TRP A 101 7.75 -0.02 -3.40
CA TRP A 101 6.84 0.85 -4.15
C TRP A 101 7.56 1.55 -5.30
N ALA A 102 6.91 1.59 -6.46
CA ALA A 102 7.27 2.43 -7.59
C ALA A 102 6.24 3.55 -7.70
N ASP A 103 6.61 4.74 -7.23
CA ASP A 103 5.71 5.89 -7.09
C ASP A 103 5.18 6.41 -8.44
N ASP A 104 6.02 6.35 -9.50
CA ASP A 104 5.71 6.79 -10.86
C ASP A 104 5.48 5.61 -11.82
N TYR A 105 4.62 4.66 -11.44
CA TYR A 105 4.36 3.49 -12.28
C TYR A 105 3.45 3.79 -13.47
N GLU A 106 2.17 4.08 -13.20
CA GLU A 106 1.18 4.46 -14.22
C GLU A 106 0.28 5.59 -13.68
N LYS A 107 -0.47 6.23 -14.57
CA LYS A 107 -1.32 7.37 -14.20
C LYS A 107 -2.27 7.02 -13.05
N ASP A 108 -2.94 5.88 -13.15
CA ASP A 108 -4.04 5.48 -12.26
C ASP A 108 -3.64 4.39 -11.24
N TYR A 109 -2.38 3.95 -11.25
CA TYR A 109 -1.88 2.87 -10.38
C TYR A 109 -0.57 3.27 -9.67
N TYR A 110 -0.44 2.88 -8.41
CA TYR A 110 0.85 2.72 -7.74
C TYR A 110 1.44 1.35 -8.12
N GLY A 111 2.74 1.27 -8.39
CA GLY A 111 3.39 -0.01 -8.64
C GLY A 111 3.90 -0.62 -7.34
N LEU A 112 3.47 -1.83 -6.99
CA LEU A 112 4.02 -2.61 -5.90
C LEU A 112 4.81 -3.78 -6.47
N ILE A 113 6.13 -3.72 -6.35
CA ILE A 113 7.05 -4.76 -6.79
C ILE A 113 7.22 -5.74 -5.63
N ILE A 114 6.89 -7.01 -5.84
CA ILE A 114 7.00 -8.08 -4.84
C ILE A 114 8.00 -9.11 -5.35
N THR A 115 9.08 -9.34 -4.61
CA THR A 115 9.98 -10.47 -4.87
C THR A 115 9.55 -11.67 -4.03
N LEU A 116 9.21 -12.78 -4.68
CA LEU A 116 8.94 -14.07 -4.04
C LEU A 116 10.06 -15.06 -4.37
N GLY A 117 10.44 -15.93 -3.42
CA GLY A 117 11.41 -17.00 -3.69
C GLY A 117 10.96 -17.99 -4.77
N GLU A 118 11.91 -18.64 -5.46
CA GLU A 118 11.70 -19.48 -6.66
C GLU A 118 10.53 -20.48 -6.59
N GLU A 119 10.33 -21.12 -5.44
CA GLU A 119 9.30 -22.15 -5.21
C GLU A 119 7.87 -21.57 -5.05
N SER A 120 7.73 -20.25 -4.98
CA SER A 120 6.46 -19.59 -4.67
C SER A 120 5.62 -19.39 -5.94
N ASN A 121 4.72 -20.34 -6.21
CA ASN A 121 3.79 -20.27 -7.35
C ASN A 121 2.32 -20.24 -6.92
N TYR A 122 2.06 -20.06 -5.62
CA TYR A 122 0.70 -20.06 -5.08
C TYR A 122 0.08 -18.67 -5.17
N PRO A 123 -1.26 -18.57 -5.28
CA PRO A 123 -1.94 -17.30 -5.19
C PRO A 123 -1.60 -16.57 -3.89
N ILE A 124 -1.43 -15.26 -3.95
CA ILE A 124 -1.08 -14.44 -2.78
C ILE A 124 -2.21 -13.49 -2.41
N ARG A 125 -2.24 -13.06 -1.16
CA ARG A 125 -3.08 -11.96 -0.71
C ARG A 125 -2.20 -10.89 -0.07
N LEU A 126 -2.50 -9.63 -0.39
CA LEU A 126 -1.83 -8.48 0.18
C LEU A 126 -2.73 -7.84 1.22
N TYR A 127 -2.16 -7.53 2.37
CA TYR A 127 -2.76 -6.67 3.38
C TYR A 127 -1.92 -5.39 3.46
N LEU A 128 -2.53 -4.27 3.14
CA LEU A 128 -1.94 -2.94 3.20
C LEU A 128 -2.43 -2.28 4.48
N LYS A 129 -1.57 -2.22 5.49
CA LYS A 129 -1.92 -1.65 6.78
C LYS A 129 -1.40 -0.23 6.88
N GLY A 130 -2.26 0.67 7.30
CA GLY A 130 -1.89 2.04 7.63
C GLY A 130 -1.65 2.21 9.13
N ASP A 131 -1.29 3.43 9.52
CA ASP A 131 -1.28 3.82 10.92
C ASP A 131 -2.69 3.63 11.49
N THR A 132 -2.88 2.59 12.30
CA THR A 132 -4.04 2.45 13.16
C THR A 132 -3.51 2.62 14.57
N GLU A 133 -3.68 3.81 15.16
CA GLU A 133 -3.62 3.93 16.61
C GLU A 133 -4.61 2.87 17.15
N ALA A 134 -4.06 1.86 17.83
CA ALA A 134 -4.85 0.85 18.51
C ALA A 134 -5.83 1.57 19.47
N PRO A 135 -7.08 1.09 19.57
CA PRO A 135 -8.10 1.74 20.41
C PRO A 135 -7.70 1.84 21.88
#